data_AF-A6MZS2-F1
#
_entry.id   AF-A6MZS2-F1
#
_cell.length_a   1.000
_cell.length_b   1.000
_cell.length_c   1.000
_cell.angle_alpha   90.00
_cell.angle_beta   90.00
_cell.angle_gamma   90.00
#
_symmetry.space_group_name_H-M   'P 1'
#
loop_
_entity.id
_entity.type
_entity.pdbx_description
1 polymer ?
#
loop_
_entity_poly.entity_id
_entity_poly.type
_entity_poly.pdbx_seq_one_letter_code
_entity_poly.pdbx_strand_id
1 'polypeptide(L)'
;SNNALLQDAVDKSLIGKGSDGELMQFLKVTCSCTISTPKERPTMFEVYQLLRAIGEKYHFSAEDDLMMLPPLSTDGETLDELIVAQ
;
A
#
# COMPACT_ATOMS: atom_id res chain seq x y z
N SER A 1 -8.68 -1.02 -25.88
CA SER A 1 -7.55 -1.03 -24.92
C SER A 1 -8.13 -1.07 -23.52
N ASN A 2 -7.68 -1.97 -22.64
CA ASN A 2 -8.28 -2.17 -21.30
C ASN A 2 -8.31 -0.90 -20.44
N ASN A 3 -7.39 0.05 -20.70
CA ASN A 3 -7.37 1.34 -20.00
C ASN A 3 -8.62 2.21 -20.27
N ALA A 4 -9.23 2.14 -21.46
CA ALA A 4 -10.43 2.94 -21.77
C ALA A 4 -11.65 2.44 -20.99
N LEU A 5 -11.84 1.12 -20.91
CA LEU A 5 -12.90 0.49 -20.11
C LEU A 5 -12.75 0.79 -18.61
N LEU A 6 -11.51 0.85 -18.13
CA LEU A 6 -11.23 1.20 -16.73
C LEU A 6 -11.57 2.67 -16.43
N GLN A 7 -11.41 3.58 -17.38
CA GLN A 7 -11.83 4.97 -17.22
C GLN A 7 -13.35 5.10 -17.14
N ASP A 8 -14.09 4.32 -17.92
CA ASP A 8 -15.56 4.31 -17.90
C ASP A 8 -16.14 3.75 -16.60
N ALA A 9 -15.38 2.91 -15.89
CA ALA A 9 -15.78 2.32 -14.60
C ALA A 9 -15.64 3.30 -13.42
N VAL A 10 -14.97 4.44 -13.62
CA VAL A 10 -14.80 5.46 -12.59
C VAL A 10 -16.08 6.25 -12.40
N ASP A 11 -16.51 6.41 -11.14
CA ASP A 11 -17.60 7.31 -10.81
C ASP A 11 -17.29 8.74 -11.25
N LYS A 12 -18.23 9.36 -11.99
CA LYS A 12 -18.06 10.70 -12.56
C LYS A 12 -17.72 11.77 -11.52
N SER A 13 -18.14 11.59 -10.27
CA SER A 13 -17.83 12.50 -9.17
C SER A 13 -16.35 12.49 -8.75
N LEU A 14 -15.56 11.51 -9.19
CA LEU A 14 -14.13 11.38 -8.88
C LEU A 14 -13.21 11.88 -9.99
N ILE A 15 -13.75 12.06 -11.21
CA ILE A 15 -12.97 12.43 -12.41
C ILE A 15 -12.57 13.92 -12.36
N GLY A 16 -11.35 14.22 -12.83
CA GLY A 16 -10.88 15.60 -13.02
C GLY A 16 -10.50 16.33 -11.74
N LYS A 17 -10.35 15.59 -10.62
CA LYS A 17 -9.97 16.13 -9.31
C LYS A 17 -8.46 16.11 -9.04
N GLY A 18 -7.65 15.81 -10.07
CA GLY A 18 -6.21 15.70 -9.95
C GLY A 18 -5.70 14.36 -9.40
N SER A 19 -6.59 13.38 -9.20
CA SER A 19 -6.27 12.03 -8.74
C SER A 19 -6.52 10.95 -9.80
N ASP A 20 -6.85 11.31 -11.05
CA ASP A 20 -7.22 10.38 -12.12
C ASP A 20 -6.13 9.31 -12.38
N GLY A 21 -4.86 9.69 -12.25
CA GLY A 21 -3.73 8.76 -12.39
C GLY A 21 -3.68 7.73 -11.26
N GLU A 22 -3.86 8.16 -10.02
CA GLU A 22 -3.91 7.28 -8.83
C GLU A 22 -5.10 6.35 -8.90
N LEU A 23 -6.25 6.87 -9.33
CA LEU A 23 -7.48 6.12 -9.48
C LEU A 23 -7.34 5.03 -10.54
N MET A 24 -6.67 5.34 -11.67
CA MET A 24 -6.36 4.34 -12.69
C MET A 24 -5.42 3.24 -12.18
N GLN A 25 -4.40 3.59 -11.38
CA GLN A 25 -3.52 2.61 -10.76
C GLN A 25 -4.26 1.75 -9.73
N PHE A 26 -5.10 2.36 -8.90
CA PHE A 26 -5.94 1.68 -7.92
C PHE A 26 -6.84 0.64 -8.59
N LEU A 27 -7.54 1.03 -9.67
CA LEU A 27 -8.37 0.13 -10.46
C LEU A 27 -7.60 -1.08 -11.01
N LYS A 28 -6.36 -0.89 -11.45
CA LYS A 28 -5.50 -2.01 -11.90
C LYS A 28 -5.21 -3.00 -10.77
N VAL A 29 -4.93 -2.49 -9.57
CA VAL A 29 -4.75 -3.33 -8.38
C VAL A 29 -6.04 -4.10 -8.09
N THR A 30 -7.20 -3.43 -8.06
CA THR A 30 -8.50 -4.09 -7.86
C THR A 30 -8.77 -5.18 -8.89
N CYS A 31 -8.51 -4.92 -10.18
CA CYS A 31 -8.69 -5.91 -11.23
C CYS A 31 -7.79 -7.15 -11.01
N SER A 32 -6.54 -6.95 -10.57
CA SER A 32 -5.64 -8.06 -10.26
C SER A 32 -6.11 -8.90 -9.06
N CYS A 33 -6.92 -8.36 -8.16
CA CYS A 33 -7.52 -9.13 -7.06
C CYS A 33 -8.70 -10.01 -7.54
N THR A 34 -9.32 -9.66 -8.67
CA THR A 34 -10.56 -10.28 -9.17
C THR A 34 -10.37 -11.28 -10.31
N ILE A 35 -9.13 -11.58 -10.71
CA ILE A 35 -8.85 -12.53 -11.81
C ILE A 35 -9.42 -13.91 -11.48
N SER A 36 -9.96 -14.61 -12.48
CA SER A 36 -10.58 -15.93 -12.27
C SER A 36 -9.60 -16.97 -11.75
N THR A 37 -8.32 -16.88 -12.13
CA THR A 37 -7.25 -17.80 -11.70
C THR A 37 -6.77 -17.46 -10.28
N PRO A 38 -7.10 -18.25 -9.23
CA PRO A 38 -6.80 -17.86 -7.87
C PRO A 38 -5.30 -17.77 -7.56
N LYS A 39 -4.47 -18.57 -8.24
CA LYS A 39 -3.01 -18.59 -8.06
C LYS A 39 -2.30 -17.35 -8.61
N GLU A 40 -2.95 -16.58 -9.48
CA GLU A 40 -2.41 -15.36 -10.07
C GLU A 40 -2.85 -14.11 -9.29
N ARG A 41 -3.75 -14.25 -8.32
CA ARG A 41 -4.19 -13.14 -7.48
C ARG A 41 -3.07 -12.75 -6.52
N PRO A 42 -2.81 -11.45 -6.32
CA PRO A 42 -1.86 -11.00 -5.32
C PRO A 42 -2.34 -11.36 -3.92
N THR A 43 -1.38 -11.58 -3.03
CA THR A 43 -1.63 -11.62 -1.59
C THR A 43 -2.11 -10.26 -1.08
N MET A 44 -2.84 -10.23 0.03
CA MET A 44 -3.24 -8.95 0.64
C MET A 44 -2.05 -8.09 1.07
N PHE A 45 -0.90 -8.72 1.37
CA PHE A 45 0.35 -8.00 1.62
C PHE A 45 0.83 -7.26 0.38
N GLU A 46 0.91 -7.93 -0.78
CA GLU A 46 1.28 -7.27 -2.04
C GLU A 46 0.28 -6.16 -2.41
N VAL A 47 -1.02 -6.40 -2.23
CA VAL A 47 -2.05 -5.37 -2.43
C VAL A 47 -1.80 -4.15 -1.55
N TYR A 48 -1.52 -4.35 -0.25
CA TYR A 48 -1.20 -3.26 0.67
C TYR A 48 0.03 -2.46 0.20
N GLN A 49 1.12 -3.14 -0.17
CA GLN A 49 2.34 -2.49 -0.65
C GLN A 49 2.10 -1.68 -1.93
N LEU A 50 1.30 -2.22 -2.87
CA LEU A 50 0.91 -1.53 -4.11
C LEU A 50 0.07 -0.28 -3.82
N LEU A 51 -0.92 -0.39 -2.92
CA LEU A 51 -1.76 0.74 -2.52
C LEU A 51 -0.94 1.83 -1.82
N ARG A 52 0.02 1.44 -0.96
CA ARG A 52 0.94 2.39 -0.32
C ARG A 52 1.82 3.11 -1.35
N ALA A 53 2.30 2.40 -2.37
CA ALA A 53 3.08 3.01 -3.45
C ALA A 53 2.27 4.02 -4.28
N ILE A 54 0.99 3.74 -4.55
CA ILE A 54 0.08 4.69 -5.22
C ILE A 54 -0.12 5.94 -4.36
N GLY A 55 -0.26 5.75 -3.04
CA GLY A 55 -0.49 6.82 -2.07
C GLY A 55 0.79 7.46 -1.51
N GLU A 56 1.97 7.19 -2.05
CA GLU A 56 3.27 7.56 -1.45
C GLU A 56 3.35 9.07 -1.16
N LYS A 57 2.82 9.91 -2.06
CA LYS A 57 2.82 11.37 -1.91
C LYS A 57 2.03 11.88 -0.70
N TYR A 58 1.15 11.06 -0.12
CA TYR A 58 0.35 11.39 1.05
C TYR A 58 1.02 10.96 2.36
N HIS A 59 2.19 10.30 2.30
CA HIS A 59 2.93 9.83 3.47
C HIS A 59 2.07 8.99 4.43
N PHE A 60 1.27 8.07 3.89
CA PHE A 60 0.53 7.12 4.73
C PHE A 60 1.51 6.23 5.50
N SER A 61 1.51 6.34 6.83
CA SER A 61 2.17 5.36 7.71
C SER A 61 1.14 4.35 8.20
N ALA A 62 1.44 3.05 8.11
CA ALA A 62 0.71 2.07 8.91
C ALA A 62 1.25 2.03 10.34
N GLU A 63 0.41 1.59 11.28
CA GLU A 63 0.85 1.25 12.64
C GLU A 63 1.98 0.21 12.63
N ASP A 64 2.02 -0.65 11.61
CA ASP A 64 3.09 -1.63 11.40
C ASP A 64 4.42 -0.99 10.96
N ASP A 65 4.38 0.15 10.25
CA ASP A 65 5.59 0.93 9.97
C ASP A 65 6.14 1.55 11.26
N LEU A 66 5.27 1.86 12.24
CA LEU A 66 5.66 2.35 13.56
C LEU A 66 6.35 1.27 14.41
N MET A 67 6.00 -0.02 14.21
CA MET A 67 6.68 -1.15 14.86
C MET A 67 8.04 -1.48 14.22
N MET A 68 8.29 -1.04 12.99
CA MET A 68 9.56 -1.17 12.28
C MET A 68 10.50 0.02 12.49
N LEU A 69 10.02 1.10 13.13
CA LEU A 69 10.89 2.18 13.56
C LEU A 69 11.68 1.73 14.80
N PRO A 70 13.01 1.96 14.86
CA PRO A 70 13.72 1.85 16.12
C PRO A 70 13.02 2.74 17.15
N PRO A 71 12.97 2.34 18.43
CA PRO A 71 12.32 3.14 19.46
C PRO A 71 12.85 4.56 19.36
N LEU A 72 11.95 5.53 19.21
CA LEU A 72 12.30 6.94 19.19
C LEU A 72 13.11 7.21 20.46
N SER A 73 14.42 7.36 20.32
CA SER A 73 15.30 7.69 21.43
C SER A 73 15.03 9.13 21.84
N THR A 74 13.94 9.33 22.58
CA THR A 74 13.83 10.44 23.52
C THR A 74 14.63 10.02 24.73
N ASP A 75 15.88 10.48 24.75
CA ASP A 75 16.81 10.53 25.89
C ASP A 75 16.70 9.45 26.98
N GLY A 76 17.72 8.60 26.99
CA GLY A 76 18.27 7.99 28.21
C GLY A 76 17.45 6.90 28.86
N GLU A 77 17.70 5.64 28.49
CA GLU A 77 18.08 4.57 29.41
C GLU A 77 18.34 3.26 28.64
N THR A 78 19.31 2.52 29.14
CA THR A 78 20.06 1.42 28.54
C THR A 78 19.23 0.16 28.28
N LEU A 79 19.39 -0.44 27.09
CA LEU A 79 19.12 -1.87 26.87
C LEU A 79 20.46 -2.58 26.65
N ASP A 80 21.20 -2.73 27.74
CA ASP A 80 22.09 -3.88 27.90
C ASP A 80 21.21 -5.13 28.02
N GLU A 81 21.30 -6.02 27.03
CA GLU A 81 21.53 -7.46 27.24
C GLU A 81 21.49 -8.18 25.88
N LEU A 82 22.69 -8.37 25.29
CA LEU A 82 22.92 -9.51 24.41
C LEU A 82 22.77 -10.77 25.26
N ILE A 83 21.66 -11.49 25.13
CA ILE A 83 21.59 -12.86 25.65
C ILE A 83 22.13 -13.80 24.57
N VAL A 84 23.37 -14.19 24.79
CA VAL A 84 24.08 -15.31 24.16
C VAL A 84 23.33 -16.60 24.48
N ALA A 85 23.08 -17.44 23.46
CA ALA A 85 22.58 -18.79 23.66
C ALA A 85 23.64 -19.64 24.39
N GLN A 86 23.25 -20.26 25.52
CA GLN A 86 23.95 -21.42 26.09
C GLN A 86 23.35 -22.71 25.56
#